data_AF-A0A2V2UPW6-F1
#
_entry.id   AF-A0A2V2UPW6-F1
#
_cell.length_a   1.000
_cell.length_b   1.000
_cell.length_c   1.000
_cell.angle_alpha   90.00
_cell.angle_beta   90.00
_cell.angle_gamma   90.00
#
_symmetry.space_group_name_H-M   'P 1'
#
loop_
_entity.id
_entity.type
_entity.pdbx_description
1 polymer ?
#
loop_
_entity_poly.entity_id
_entity_poly.type
_entity_poly.pdbx_seq_one_letter_code
_entity_poly.pdbx_strand_id
1 'polypeptide(L)'
;MWTPRRPRTRETLKLYVVTCRGATPHEGLCADPASSMAALQSFGLDAVTPQPAVELGTDEYAVLRDGMARRLNCEGAVLYGCNEAGAVVRMWKRRSHAYAMERAAQEAIVTHRLCGVALRSRLAGKLAGLPEEVRRCLGDWEAGRLDYLVRFAAWLHLTRRQTARTDLGGLQDLRRRWITLRDHFTRCVAAHAHVRSQVMHYEPSGDDAVVCVGPQGCGKSTFSRTLYALLRQAGLSPCWINPRRGRRRAAVS
;
A
#
# COMPACT_ATOMS: atom_id res chain seq x y z
N MET A 1 2.24 -4.68 -30.29
CA MET A 1 0.88 -5.06 -29.83
C MET A 1 0.96 -6.49 -29.29
N TRP A 2 0.28 -6.78 -28.17
CA TRP A 2 0.34 -8.00 -27.33
C TRP A 2 1.48 -8.04 -26.28
N THR A 3 1.22 -7.46 -25.11
CA THR A 3 1.87 -7.86 -23.86
C THR A 3 1.38 -9.24 -23.45
N PRO A 4 2.25 -10.17 -23.04
CA PRO A 4 1.84 -11.52 -22.70
C PRO A 4 0.97 -11.48 -21.44
N ARG A 5 -0.22 -12.10 -21.54
CA ARG A 5 -1.05 -12.47 -20.39
C ARG A 5 -0.17 -13.26 -19.42
N ARG A 6 0.02 -12.75 -18.19
CA ARG A 6 0.44 -13.65 -17.11
C ARG A 6 -0.65 -14.70 -16.94
N PRO A 7 -0.35 -16.00 -17.07
CA PRO A 7 -1.30 -17.03 -16.70
C PRO A 7 -1.60 -16.87 -15.20
N ARG A 8 -2.85 -17.18 -14.82
CA ARG A 8 -3.27 -17.30 -13.42
C ARG A 8 -2.17 -18.00 -12.62
N THR A 9 -1.48 -17.30 -11.73
CA THR A 9 -0.72 -18.00 -10.70
C THR A 9 -1.76 -18.65 -9.80
N ARG A 10 -1.88 -19.98 -9.89
CA ARG A 10 -2.37 -20.79 -8.76
C ARG A 10 -1.68 -20.25 -7.50
N GLU A 11 -2.40 -20.18 -6.38
CA GLU A 11 -1.76 -19.85 -5.11
C GLU A 11 -0.70 -20.91 -4.82
N THR A 12 0.55 -20.62 -5.15
CA THR A 12 1.69 -21.50 -4.92
C THR A 12 2.37 -21.03 -3.65
N LEU A 13 2.35 -21.87 -2.63
CA LEU A 13 3.16 -21.69 -1.43
C LEU A 13 4.63 -21.72 -1.82
N LYS A 14 5.34 -20.62 -1.58
CA LYS A 14 6.79 -20.54 -1.72
C LYS A 14 7.47 -20.62 -0.37
N LEU A 15 8.40 -21.54 -0.26
CA LEU A 15 9.15 -21.77 0.97
C LEU A 15 10.48 -21.02 0.93
N TYR A 16 10.91 -20.58 2.12
CA TYR A 16 12.13 -19.82 2.30
C TYR A 16 13.11 -20.64 3.15
N VAL A 17 13.35 -20.21 4.39
CA VAL A 17 14.31 -20.84 5.29
C VAL A 17 13.61 -21.73 6.31
N VAL A 18 14.30 -22.77 6.78
CA VAL A 18 13.84 -23.63 7.87
C VAL A 18 14.37 -23.10 9.20
N THR A 19 13.51 -23.06 10.21
CA THR A 19 13.92 -22.77 11.59
C THR A 19 13.91 -24.06 12.40
N CYS A 20 15.00 -24.35 13.11
CA CYS A 20 15.10 -25.50 14.00
C CYS A 20 14.47 -25.13 15.36
N ARG A 21 13.52 -25.94 15.84
CA ARG A 21 13.00 -25.79 17.21
C ARG A 21 14.08 -26.24 18.20
N GLY A 22 14.40 -25.38 19.18
CA GLY A 22 15.36 -25.68 20.23
C GLY A 22 16.81 -25.27 19.94
N ALA A 23 17.04 -24.48 18.89
CA ALA A 23 18.37 -24.02 18.52
C ALA A 23 19.04 -23.21 19.65
N THR A 24 20.29 -23.58 19.98
CA THR A 24 21.11 -22.81 20.92
C THR A 24 21.54 -21.47 20.30
N PRO A 25 21.90 -20.43 21.09
CA PRO A 25 22.35 -19.14 20.54
C PRO A 25 23.52 -19.24 19.55
N HIS A 26 24.29 -20.33 19.60
CA HIS A 26 25.41 -20.63 18.71
C HIS A 26 24.98 -21.17 17.34
N GLU A 27 23.74 -21.64 17.19
CA GLU A 27 23.20 -22.22 15.95
C GLU A 27 22.58 -21.19 14.99
N GLY A 28 22.53 -19.91 15.40
CA GLY A 28 21.94 -18.83 14.61
C GLY A 28 20.41 -18.78 14.67
N LEU A 29 19.83 -17.78 13.99
CA LEU A 29 18.40 -17.50 13.93
C LEU A 29 17.63 -18.52 13.08
N CYS A 30 18.28 -19.10 12.08
CA CYS A 30 17.76 -20.11 11.18
C CYS A 30 18.90 -20.90 10.53
N ALA A 31 18.56 -22.04 9.92
CA ALA A 31 19.52 -22.81 9.14
C ALA A 31 20.04 -21.98 7.96
N ASP A 32 21.24 -22.32 7.48
CA ASP A 32 21.80 -21.70 6.28
C ASP A 32 20.77 -21.70 5.13
N PRO A 33 20.53 -20.55 4.45
CA PRO A 33 19.55 -20.47 3.40
C PRO A 33 19.82 -21.44 2.24
N ALA A 34 21.07 -21.61 1.80
CA ALA A 34 21.35 -22.51 0.67
C ALA A 34 21.01 -23.96 1.02
N SER A 35 21.42 -24.41 2.20
CA SER A 35 21.14 -25.74 2.74
C SER A 35 19.63 -25.96 2.95
N SER A 36 18.93 -24.95 3.49
CA SER A 36 17.47 -25.00 3.68
C SER A 36 16.74 -25.18 2.35
N MET A 37 17.11 -24.42 1.32
CA MET A 37 16.45 -24.49 0.02
C MET A 37 16.73 -25.82 -0.68
N ALA A 38 17.96 -26.32 -0.60
CA ALA A 38 18.33 -27.63 -1.14
C ALA A 38 17.52 -28.75 -0.47
N ALA A 39 17.36 -28.71 0.85
CA ALA A 39 16.54 -29.67 1.58
C ALA A 39 15.06 -29.58 1.18
N LEU A 40 14.49 -28.38 1.08
CA LEU A 40 13.09 -28.22 0.66
C LEU A 40 12.86 -28.71 -0.77
N GLN A 41 13.80 -28.43 -1.68
CA GLN A 41 13.75 -28.90 -3.06
C GLN A 41 13.91 -30.43 -3.18
N SER A 42 14.69 -31.07 -2.31
CA SER A 42 14.82 -32.53 -2.30
C SER A 42 13.50 -33.22 -1.91
N PHE A 43 12.65 -32.57 -1.12
CA PHE A 43 11.28 -33.00 -0.85
C PHE A 43 10.27 -32.62 -1.96
N GLY A 44 10.73 -32.06 -3.08
CA GLY A 44 9.88 -31.62 -4.19
C GLY A 44 9.06 -30.36 -3.89
N LEU A 45 9.45 -29.57 -2.89
CA LEU A 45 8.74 -28.35 -2.50
C LEU A 45 9.23 -27.13 -3.29
N ASP A 46 8.32 -26.21 -3.62
CA ASP A 46 8.65 -24.95 -4.31
C ASP A 46 9.37 -23.98 -3.37
N ALA A 47 10.70 -24.01 -3.39
CA ALA A 47 11.57 -23.16 -2.59
C ALA A 47 12.17 -22.00 -3.42
N VAL A 48 12.40 -20.86 -2.78
CA VAL A 48 12.99 -19.68 -3.41
C VAL A 48 14.48 -19.90 -3.71
N THR A 49 14.93 -19.60 -4.92
CA THR A 49 16.36 -19.66 -5.24
C THR A 49 17.12 -18.51 -4.56
N PRO A 50 18.12 -18.79 -3.69
CA PRO A 50 18.93 -17.75 -3.08
C PRO A 50 19.90 -17.14 -4.11
N GLN A 51 20.28 -15.89 -3.90
CA GLN A 51 21.40 -15.29 -4.63
C GLN A 51 22.73 -15.64 -3.97
N PRO A 52 23.86 -15.57 -4.70
CA PRO A 52 25.18 -15.78 -4.12
C PRO A 52 25.42 -14.91 -2.89
N ALA A 53 26.19 -15.44 -1.94
CA ALA A 53 26.61 -14.68 -0.77
C ALA A 53 27.56 -13.55 -1.20
N VAL A 54 27.37 -12.36 -0.61
CA VAL A 54 28.19 -11.19 -0.86
C VAL A 54 28.64 -10.63 0.49
N GLU A 55 29.90 -10.25 0.59
CA GLU A 55 30.48 -9.71 1.81
C GLU A 55 29.93 -8.31 2.12
N LEU A 56 29.57 -8.06 3.38
CA LEU A 56 29.01 -6.79 3.81
C LEU A 56 30.06 -5.67 3.77
N GLY A 57 29.67 -4.50 3.28
CA GLY A 57 30.54 -3.33 3.21
C GLY A 57 31.35 -3.21 1.92
N THR A 58 31.25 -4.22 1.03
CA THR A 58 31.86 -4.17 -0.30
C THR A 58 31.04 -3.34 -1.30
N ASP A 59 31.70 -2.90 -2.37
CA ASP A 59 31.02 -2.25 -3.50
C ASP A 59 30.02 -3.18 -4.19
N GLU A 60 30.33 -4.48 -4.25
CA GLU A 60 29.42 -5.50 -4.78
C GLU A 60 28.11 -5.53 -3.98
N TYR A 61 28.19 -5.48 -2.65
CA TYR A 61 27.01 -5.39 -1.79
C TYR A 61 26.23 -4.10 -2.03
N ALA A 62 26.92 -2.96 -2.20
CA ALA A 62 26.26 -1.69 -2.49
C ALA A 62 25.50 -1.75 -3.84
N VAL A 63 26.13 -2.28 -4.88
CA VAL A 63 25.51 -2.48 -6.21
C VAL A 63 24.30 -3.40 -6.11
N LEU A 64 24.41 -4.53 -5.39
CA LEU A 64 23.30 -5.45 -5.18
C LEU A 64 22.14 -4.77 -4.44
N ARG A 65 22.44 -4.10 -3.33
CA ARG A 65 21.47 -3.40 -2.47
C ARG A 65 20.70 -2.34 -3.25
N ASP A 66 21.38 -1.59 -4.09
CA ASP A 66 20.80 -0.49 -4.85
C ASP A 66 20.10 -0.99 -6.11
N GLY A 67 20.63 -2.04 -6.75
CA GLY A 67 19.93 -2.81 -7.77
C GLY A 67 18.58 -3.32 -7.27
N MET A 68 18.52 -3.94 -6.07
CA MET A 68 17.25 -4.38 -5.47
C MET A 68 16.29 -3.24 -5.18
N ALA A 69 16.81 -2.11 -4.70
CA ALA A 69 15.98 -0.95 -4.36
C ALA A 69 15.30 -0.35 -5.59
N ARG A 70 15.97 -0.36 -6.74
CA ARG A 70 15.49 0.20 -8.02
C ARG A 70 14.55 -0.72 -8.79
N ARG A 71 14.48 -2.02 -8.45
CA ARG A 71 13.63 -2.97 -9.19
C ARG A 71 12.15 -2.57 -9.14
N LEU A 72 11.50 -2.65 -10.30
CA LEU A 72 10.06 -2.52 -10.45
C LEU A 72 9.39 -3.89 -10.27
N ASN A 73 8.10 -3.90 -9.93
CA ASN A 73 7.29 -5.11 -9.82
C ASN A 73 7.80 -6.17 -8.82
N CYS A 74 8.59 -5.76 -7.82
CA CYS A 74 8.99 -6.60 -6.70
C CYS A 74 8.78 -5.89 -5.37
N GLU A 75 8.52 -6.63 -4.29
CA GLU A 75 8.47 -6.04 -2.95
C GLU A 75 9.87 -5.61 -2.47
N GLY A 76 10.88 -6.37 -2.89
CA GLY A 76 12.27 -6.23 -2.46
C GLY A 76 12.88 -7.60 -2.16
N ALA A 77 13.83 -7.62 -1.24
CA ALA A 77 14.55 -8.81 -0.80
C ALA A 77 14.61 -8.91 0.72
N VAL A 78 14.74 -10.14 1.22
CA VAL A 78 15.17 -10.45 2.58
C VAL A 78 16.66 -10.80 2.51
N LEU A 79 17.46 -10.14 3.34
CA LEU A 79 18.89 -10.33 3.43
C LEU A 79 19.19 -11.12 4.70
N TYR A 80 20.02 -12.14 4.56
CA TYR A 80 20.50 -13.00 5.64
C TYR A 80 21.98 -12.68 5.86
N GLY A 81 22.31 -12.20 7.06
CA GLY A 81 23.69 -11.97 7.48
C GLY A 81 24.19 -13.16 8.26
N CYS A 82 25.22 -13.81 7.73
CA CYS A 82 25.85 -14.97 8.35
C CYS A 82 27.15 -14.56 9.05
N ASN A 83 27.55 -15.31 10.08
CA ASN A 83 28.89 -15.22 10.66
C ASN A 83 29.88 -16.09 9.87
N GLU A 84 31.15 -16.12 10.30
CA GLU A 84 32.22 -16.92 9.68
C GLU A 84 31.92 -18.43 9.65
N ALA A 85 31.12 -18.93 10.60
CA ALA A 85 30.68 -20.31 10.66
C ALA A 85 29.47 -20.61 9.74
N GLY A 86 29.00 -19.63 8.96
CA GLY A 86 27.84 -19.77 8.09
C GLY A 86 26.48 -19.71 8.80
N ALA A 87 26.46 -19.47 10.13
CA ALA A 87 25.22 -19.37 10.89
C ALA A 87 24.57 -17.99 10.69
N VAL A 88 23.26 -17.96 10.42
CA VAL A 88 22.52 -16.71 10.25
C VAL A 88 22.40 -15.99 11.59
N VAL A 89 23.06 -14.86 11.75
CA VAL A 89 23.01 -14.06 12.99
C VAL A 89 22.08 -12.86 12.88
N ARG A 90 21.72 -12.45 11.65
CA ARG A 90 20.86 -11.29 11.43
C ARG A 90 20.00 -11.44 10.17
N MET A 91 18.78 -10.92 10.23
CA MET A 91 17.90 -10.81 9.07
C MET A 91 17.38 -9.38 8.94
N TRP A 92 17.33 -8.85 7.71
CA TRP A 92 16.71 -7.56 7.44
C TRP A 92 16.06 -7.52 6.07
N LYS A 93 15.14 -6.56 5.87
CA LYS A 93 14.39 -6.40 4.62
C LYS A 93 14.88 -5.18 3.86
N ARG A 94 15.15 -5.35 2.57
CA ARG A 94 15.40 -4.27 1.63
C ARG A 94 14.21 -4.16 0.69
N ARG A 95 13.35 -3.17 0.92
CA ARG A 95 12.18 -2.91 0.06
C ARG A 95 12.61 -2.18 -1.21
N SER A 96 11.92 -2.46 -2.32
CA SER A 96 12.05 -1.62 -3.52
C SER A 96 11.35 -0.26 -3.31
N HIS A 97 11.85 0.77 -3.98
CA HIS A 97 11.24 2.09 -3.95
C HIS A 97 9.82 2.08 -4.51
N ALA A 98 9.60 1.33 -5.60
CA ALA A 98 8.28 1.18 -6.21
C ALA A 98 7.28 0.53 -5.25
N TYR A 99 7.69 -0.51 -4.51
CA TYR A 99 6.83 -1.12 -3.51
C TYR A 99 6.53 -0.18 -2.35
N ALA A 100 7.51 0.61 -1.88
CA ALA A 100 7.27 1.61 -0.86
C ALA A 100 6.21 2.65 -1.31
N MET A 101 6.20 3.01 -2.59
CA MET A 101 5.18 3.89 -3.18
C MET A 101 3.81 3.20 -3.31
N GLU A 102 3.75 1.94 -3.73
CA GLU A 102 2.50 1.16 -3.72
C GLU A 102 1.89 1.07 -2.32
N ARG A 103 2.73 0.85 -1.29
CA ARG A 103 2.30 0.83 0.11
C ARG A 103 1.81 2.19 0.60
N ALA A 104 2.47 3.27 0.19
CA ALA A 104 2.03 4.63 0.48
C ALA A 104 0.67 4.94 -0.15
N ALA A 105 0.46 4.50 -1.39
CA ALA A 105 -0.83 4.63 -2.06
C ALA A 105 -1.91 3.79 -1.39
N GLN A 106 -1.62 2.55 -1.01
CA GLN A 106 -2.57 1.72 -0.28
C GLN A 106 -2.94 2.34 1.08
N GLU A 107 -1.99 2.96 1.78
CA GLU A 107 -2.28 3.70 3.02
C GLU A 107 -3.14 4.94 2.76
N ALA A 108 -2.80 5.73 1.74
CA ALA A 108 -3.58 6.90 1.35
C ALA A 108 -5.02 6.54 0.95
N ILE A 109 -5.20 5.47 0.20
CA ILE A 109 -6.50 4.97 -0.25
C ILE A 109 -7.24 4.36 0.93
N VAL A 110 -6.68 3.35 1.61
CA VAL A 110 -7.46 2.59 2.62
C VAL A 110 -7.58 3.34 3.93
N THR A 111 -6.47 3.84 4.48
CA THR A 111 -6.45 4.48 5.80
C THR A 111 -7.01 5.89 5.74
N HIS A 112 -6.56 6.68 4.77
CA HIS A 112 -6.93 8.08 4.65
C HIS A 112 -8.13 8.32 3.73
N ARG A 113 -8.62 7.28 3.03
CA ARG A 113 -9.80 7.34 2.16
C ARG A 113 -9.68 8.42 1.09
N LEU A 114 -8.46 8.68 0.64
CA LEU A 114 -8.21 9.68 -0.38
C LEU A 114 -8.56 9.10 -1.75
N CYS A 115 -9.17 9.95 -2.57
CA CYS A 115 -9.52 9.67 -3.96
C CYS A 115 -9.34 10.94 -4.81
N GLY A 116 -9.40 10.82 -6.14
CA GLY A 116 -9.40 11.94 -7.08
C GLY A 116 -8.15 12.81 -6.97
N VAL A 117 -8.33 14.12 -7.07
CA VAL A 117 -7.24 15.11 -6.98
C VAL A 117 -6.50 15.03 -5.64
N ALA A 118 -7.21 14.84 -4.54
CA ALA A 118 -6.57 14.77 -3.21
C ALA A 118 -5.56 13.61 -3.10
N LEU A 119 -5.90 12.44 -3.64
CA LEU A 119 -4.99 11.30 -3.71
C LEU A 119 -3.82 11.57 -4.65
N ARG A 120 -4.09 12.11 -5.84
CA ARG A 120 -3.06 12.44 -6.83
C ARG A 120 -2.02 13.40 -6.25
N SER A 121 -2.48 14.50 -5.65
CA SER A 121 -1.62 15.49 -4.99
C SER A 121 -0.82 14.91 -3.83
N ARG A 122 -1.43 14.03 -3.02
CA ARG A 122 -0.74 13.35 -1.92
C ARG A 122 0.42 12.48 -2.40
N LEU A 123 0.22 11.75 -3.50
CA LEU A 123 1.23 10.85 -4.07
C LEU A 123 2.31 11.63 -4.84
N ALA A 124 1.92 12.63 -5.63
CA ALA A 124 2.84 13.52 -6.31
C ALA A 124 3.74 14.27 -5.33
N GLY A 125 3.17 14.82 -4.24
CA GLY A 125 3.95 15.46 -3.18
C GLY A 125 4.90 14.48 -2.47
N LYS A 126 4.50 13.21 -2.31
CA LYS A 126 5.40 12.18 -1.76
C LYS A 126 6.53 11.84 -2.71
N LEU A 127 6.27 11.74 -4.02
CA LEU A 127 7.30 11.55 -5.05
C LEU A 127 8.28 12.72 -5.07
N ALA A 128 7.77 13.96 -5.08
CA ALA A 128 8.59 15.17 -5.10
C ALA A 128 9.51 15.30 -3.89
N GLY A 129 9.09 14.79 -2.73
CA GLY A 129 9.90 14.76 -1.51
C GLY A 129 10.98 13.68 -1.46
N LEU A 130 11.07 12.80 -2.47
CA LEU A 130 12.13 11.79 -2.52
C LEU A 130 13.43 12.36 -3.11
N PRO A 131 14.60 11.80 -2.73
CA PRO A 131 15.88 12.13 -3.37
C PRO A 131 15.81 11.97 -4.89
N GLU A 132 16.52 12.82 -5.64
CA GLU A 132 16.47 12.83 -7.10
C GLU A 132 16.81 11.48 -7.72
N GLU A 133 17.84 10.81 -7.22
CA GLU A 133 18.26 9.49 -7.67
C GLU A 133 17.14 8.45 -7.57
N VAL A 134 16.37 8.52 -6.49
CA VAL A 134 15.22 7.63 -6.26
C VAL A 134 14.08 7.99 -7.20
N ARG A 135 13.80 9.28 -7.39
CA ARG A 135 12.76 9.75 -8.33
C ARG A 135 13.03 9.27 -9.75
N ARG A 136 14.28 9.34 -10.21
CA ARG A 136 14.70 8.86 -11.54
C ARG A 136 14.34 7.39 -11.77
N CYS A 137 14.48 6.56 -10.75
CA CYS A 137 14.17 5.13 -10.81
C CYS A 137 12.65 4.83 -10.77
N LEU A 138 11.83 5.83 -10.44
CA LEU A 138 10.39 5.69 -10.31
C LEU A 138 9.62 6.27 -11.50
N GLY A 139 10.29 6.76 -12.55
CA GLY A 139 9.62 7.34 -13.73
C GLY A 139 8.61 6.39 -14.37
N ASP A 140 9.00 5.14 -14.63
CA ASP A 140 8.11 4.11 -15.19
C ASP A 140 6.98 3.73 -14.22
N TRP A 141 7.27 3.72 -12.91
CA TRP A 141 6.25 3.50 -11.89
C TRP A 141 5.23 4.63 -11.91
N GLU A 142 5.67 5.88 -11.91
CA GLU A 142 4.79 7.05 -11.94
C GLU A 142 3.91 7.04 -13.19
N ALA A 143 4.50 6.87 -14.37
CA ALA A 143 3.79 6.85 -15.65
C ALA A 143 2.75 5.72 -15.74
N GLY A 144 3.08 4.53 -15.24
CA GLY A 144 2.20 3.36 -15.37
C GLY A 144 1.25 3.13 -14.19
N ARG A 145 1.62 3.54 -12.98
CA ARG A 145 0.95 3.12 -11.73
C ARG A 145 0.20 4.23 -11.03
N LEU A 146 0.64 5.48 -11.11
CA LEU A 146 0.01 6.59 -10.37
C LEU A 146 -1.46 6.72 -10.76
N ASP A 147 -1.73 6.90 -12.05
CA ASP A 147 -3.10 7.11 -12.52
C ASP A 147 -3.96 5.84 -12.39
N TYR A 148 -3.36 4.66 -12.56
CA TYR A 148 -4.02 3.39 -12.24
C TYR A 148 -4.53 3.36 -10.79
N LEU A 149 -3.72 3.80 -9.82
CA LEU A 149 -4.07 3.79 -8.40
C LEU A 149 -5.15 4.84 -8.08
N VAL A 150 -5.12 6.00 -8.75
CA VAL A 150 -6.18 7.01 -8.62
C VAL A 150 -7.52 6.48 -9.14
N ARG A 151 -7.53 5.87 -10.34
CA ARG A 151 -8.74 5.25 -10.90
C ARG A 151 -9.22 4.06 -10.06
N PHE A 152 -8.30 3.30 -9.47
CA PHE A 152 -8.64 2.20 -8.57
C PHE A 152 -9.36 2.71 -7.31
N ALA A 153 -8.87 3.81 -6.71
CA ALA A 153 -9.55 4.46 -5.60
C ALA A 153 -10.96 4.93 -6.01
N ALA A 154 -11.08 5.58 -7.16
CA ALA A 154 -12.38 6.01 -7.70
C ALA A 154 -13.36 4.84 -7.85
N TRP A 155 -12.88 3.71 -8.38
CA TRP A 155 -13.69 2.50 -8.51
C TRP A 155 -14.16 1.95 -7.15
N LEU A 156 -13.31 1.98 -6.11
CA LEU A 156 -13.70 1.55 -4.76
C LEU A 156 -14.85 2.42 -4.21
N HIS A 157 -14.83 3.73 -4.48
CA HIS A 157 -15.89 4.65 -4.07
C HIS A 157 -17.17 4.46 -4.89
N LEU A 158 -17.07 4.44 -6.22
CA LEU A 158 -18.20 4.25 -7.14
C LEU A 158 -18.95 2.94 -6.87
N THR A 159 -18.23 1.88 -6.53
CA THR A 159 -18.81 0.57 -6.20
C THR A 159 -19.18 0.41 -4.73
N ARG A 160 -19.10 1.49 -3.93
CA ARG A 160 -19.38 1.52 -2.49
C ARG A 160 -18.61 0.48 -1.66
N ARG A 161 -17.46 0.03 -2.17
CA ARG A 161 -16.53 -0.86 -1.44
C ARG A 161 -15.76 -0.12 -0.37
N GLN A 162 -15.59 1.19 -0.57
CA GLN A 162 -15.06 2.11 0.40
C GLN A 162 -15.96 3.34 0.46
N THR A 163 -16.39 3.68 1.68
CA THR A 163 -17.24 4.84 1.98
C THR A 163 -16.69 5.54 3.22
N ALA A 164 -17.09 6.79 3.49
CA ALA A 164 -16.67 7.47 4.72
C ALA A 164 -17.11 6.76 6.01
N ARG A 165 -18.14 5.90 5.92
CA ARG A 165 -18.65 5.11 7.04
C ARG A 165 -17.99 3.73 7.19
N THR A 166 -17.07 3.36 6.30
CA THR A 166 -16.40 2.05 6.40
C THR A 166 -15.63 1.96 7.72
N ASP A 167 -16.06 1.06 8.59
CA ASP A 167 -15.48 0.87 9.92
C ASP A 167 -14.08 0.23 9.85
N LEU A 168 -13.44 0.08 11.01
CA LEU A 168 -12.09 -0.49 11.07
C LEU A 168 -12.04 -1.92 10.50
N GLY A 169 -13.07 -2.73 10.73
CA GLY A 169 -13.18 -4.08 10.18
C GLY A 169 -13.21 -4.08 8.66
N GLY A 170 -14.06 -3.22 8.05
CA GLY A 170 -14.12 -3.05 6.61
C GLY A 170 -12.80 -2.54 6.00
N LEU A 171 -12.08 -1.64 6.68
CA LEU A 171 -10.77 -1.19 6.23
C LEU A 171 -9.71 -2.32 6.29
N GLN A 172 -9.75 -3.17 7.31
CA GLN A 172 -8.86 -4.34 7.39
C GLN A 172 -9.15 -5.34 6.28
N ASP A 173 -10.43 -5.58 5.99
CA ASP A 173 -10.85 -6.48 4.93
C ASP A 173 -10.46 -5.95 3.53
N LEU A 174 -10.59 -4.64 3.28
CA LEU A 174 -10.06 -3.98 2.08
C LEU A 174 -8.54 -4.20 1.92
N ARG A 175 -7.78 -4.13 3.02
CA ARG A 175 -6.33 -4.42 2.98
C ARG A 175 -6.03 -5.88 2.68
N ARG A 176 -6.78 -6.81 3.27
CA ARG A 176 -6.62 -8.26 3.03
C ARG A 176 -6.91 -8.63 1.58
N ARG A 177 -7.98 -8.07 1.01
CA ARG A 177 -8.41 -8.34 -0.38
C ARG A 177 -7.76 -7.44 -1.42
N TRP A 178 -6.72 -6.68 -1.06
CA TRP A 178 -6.15 -5.63 -1.90
C TRP A 178 -5.76 -6.12 -3.30
N ILE A 179 -5.06 -7.25 -3.38
CA ILE A 179 -4.61 -7.84 -4.66
C ILE A 179 -5.82 -8.28 -5.49
N THR A 180 -6.73 -9.04 -4.89
CA THR A 180 -7.96 -9.51 -5.55
C THR A 180 -8.83 -8.37 -6.06
N LEU A 181 -8.95 -7.27 -5.29
CA LEU A 181 -9.71 -6.08 -5.68
C LEU A 181 -9.06 -5.36 -6.86
N ARG A 182 -7.73 -5.27 -6.91
CA ARG A 182 -7.01 -4.72 -8.06
C ARG A 182 -7.22 -5.54 -9.33
N ASP A 183 -7.20 -6.86 -9.22
CA ASP A 183 -7.45 -7.75 -10.36
C ASP A 183 -8.90 -7.65 -10.83
N HIS A 184 -9.83 -7.48 -9.90
CA HIS A 184 -11.23 -7.24 -10.23
C HIS A 184 -11.41 -5.91 -10.96
N PHE A 185 -10.85 -4.83 -10.43
CA PHE A 185 -10.85 -3.51 -11.07
C PHE A 185 -10.28 -3.57 -12.49
N THR A 186 -9.12 -4.20 -12.67
CA THR A 186 -8.46 -4.33 -13.98
C THR A 186 -9.37 -5.03 -14.99
N ARG A 187 -10.04 -6.11 -14.57
CA ARG A 187 -11.03 -6.82 -15.40
C ARG A 187 -12.26 -5.96 -15.70
N CYS A 188 -12.79 -5.26 -14.72
CA CYS A 188 -13.97 -4.39 -14.89
C CYS A 188 -13.70 -3.26 -15.89
N VAL A 189 -12.58 -2.54 -15.76
CA VAL A 189 -12.24 -1.43 -16.65
C VAL A 189 -11.92 -1.90 -18.06
N ALA A 190 -11.38 -3.12 -18.21
CA ALA A 190 -11.18 -3.74 -19.53
C ALA A 190 -12.50 -4.17 -20.18
N ALA A 191 -13.44 -4.70 -19.41
CA ALA A 191 -14.71 -5.23 -19.94
C ALA A 191 -15.78 -4.15 -20.16
N HIS A 192 -15.78 -3.05 -19.39
CA HIS A 192 -16.89 -2.11 -19.34
C HIS A 192 -16.45 -0.67 -19.62
N ALA A 193 -16.79 -0.18 -20.82
CA ALA A 193 -16.48 1.19 -21.24
C ALA A 193 -17.10 2.26 -20.33
N HIS A 194 -18.30 2.01 -19.79
CA HIS A 194 -18.97 2.93 -18.86
C HIS A 194 -18.20 3.06 -17.53
N VAL A 195 -17.75 1.95 -16.93
CA VAL A 195 -16.92 1.97 -15.72
C VAL A 195 -15.63 2.72 -15.98
N ARG A 196 -14.98 2.44 -17.12
CA ARG A 196 -13.75 3.12 -17.54
C ARG A 196 -13.93 4.64 -17.64
N SER A 197 -15.04 5.10 -18.23
CA SER A 197 -15.36 6.52 -18.34
C SER A 197 -15.66 7.15 -16.96
N GLN A 198 -16.46 6.47 -16.12
CA GLN A 198 -16.79 6.96 -14.79
C GLN A 198 -15.56 7.13 -13.89
N VAL A 199 -14.67 6.14 -13.84
CA VAL A 199 -13.46 6.24 -13.00
C VAL A 199 -12.45 7.27 -13.51
N MET A 200 -12.46 7.59 -14.81
CA MET A 200 -11.61 8.62 -15.43
C MET A 200 -12.01 10.03 -15.00
N HIS A 201 -13.31 10.28 -14.87
CA HIS A 201 -13.87 11.59 -14.55
C HIS A 201 -14.39 11.67 -13.11
N TYR A 202 -14.13 10.65 -12.30
CA TYR A 202 -14.54 10.64 -10.91
C TYR A 202 -13.68 11.63 -10.12
N GLU A 203 -14.33 12.71 -9.72
CA GLU A 203 -13.90 13.48 -8.56
C GLU A 203 -14.91 13.19 -7.45
N PRO A 204 -14.47 12.79 -6.24
CA PRO A 204 -15.40 12.77 -5.13
C PRO A 204 -16.01 14.16 -5.02
N SER A 205 -17.34 14.25 -5.15
CA SER A 205 -18.04 15.42 -4.67
C SER A 205 -17.65 15.52 -3.21
N GLY A 206 -16.84 16.52 -2.88
CA GLY A 206 -16.48 16.76 -1.50
C GLY A 206 -17.79 16.78 -0.73
N ASP A 207 -17.80 16.14 0.42
CA ASP A 207 -18.80 16.51 1.38
C ASP A 207 -18.90 17.99 1.50
N ASP A 208 -20.14 18.46 1.53
CA ASP A 208 -20.43 19.84 1.89
C ASP A 208 -20.01 20.04 3.35
N ALA A 209 -18.73 20.31 3.55
CA ALA A 209 -18.12 20.57 4.83
C ALA A 209 -18.40 22.03 5.19
N VAL A 210 -19.43 22.24 6.00
CA VAL A 210 -19.79 23.57 6.50
C VAL A 210 -18.89 23.94 7.67
N VAL A 211 -17.93 24.84 7.44
CA VAL A 211 -17.03 25.36 8.49
C VAL A 211 -17.59 26.69 9.02
N CYS A 212 -17.99 26.73 10.29
CA CYS A 212 -18.48 27.94 10.93
C CYS A 212 -17.32 28.74 11.55
N VAL A 213 -16.97 29.89 10.95
CA VAL A 213 -15.87 30.77 11.38
C VAL A 213 -16.41 32.07 11.96
N GLY A 214 -15.79 32.58 13.03
CA GLY A 214 -16.17 33.86 13.65
C GLY A 214 -15.65 34.05 15.09
N PRO A 215 -15.67 35.28 15.62
CA PRO A 215 -15.11 35.63 16.93
C PRO A 215 -15.84 34.95 18.10
N GLN A 216 -15.16 34.66 19.21
CA GLN A 216 -15.79 34.02 20.38
C GLN A 216 -17.07 34.76 20.80
N GLY A 217 -18.14 34.01 21.08
CA GLY A 217 -19.45 34.58 21.39
C GLY A 217 -20.40 34.79 20.20
N CYS A 218 -19.95 34.73 18.94
CA CYS A 218 -20.82 34.98 17.77
C CYS A 218 -21.81 33.86 17.41
N GLY A 219 -22.18 32.99 18.37
CA GLY A 219 -23.23 31.98 18.17
C GLY A 219 -22.88 30.77 17.29
N LYS A 220 -21.65 30.63 16.77
CA LYS A 220 -21.20 29.50 15.90
C LYS A 220 -21.66 28.13 16.39
N SER A 221 -21.44 27.84 17.68
CA SER A 221 -21.78 26.54 18.28
C SER A 221 -23.29 26.29 18.30
N THR A 222 -24.08 27.35 18.48
CA THR A 222 -25.55 27.27 18.44
C THR A 222 -26.00 27.06 17.00
N PHE A 223 -25.52 27.89 16.07
CA PHE A 223 -25.82 27.77 14.64
C PHE A 223 -25.49 26.37 14.10
N SER A 224 -24.27 25.86 14.36
CA SER A 224 -23.87 24.54 13.89
C SER A 224 -24.80 23.45 14.43
N ARG A 225 -25.20 23.50 15.71
CA ARG A 225 -26.13 22.49 16.32
C ARG A 225 -27.52 22.56 15.69
N THR A 226 -28.03 23.76 15.45
CA THR A 226 -29.31 23.96 14.77
C THR A 226 -29.24 23.42 13.34
N LEU A 227 -28.18 23.75 12.59
CA LEU A 227 -27.97 23.22 11.24
C LEU A 227 -27.89 21.70 11.22
N TYR A 228 -27.17 21.09 12.17
CA TYR A 228 -27.09 19.64 12.31
C TYR A 228 -28.47 19.00 12.53
N ALA A 229 -29.31 19.59 13.39
CA ALA A 229 -30.66 19.11 13.63
C ALA A 229 -31.55 19.26 12.38
N LEU A 230 -31.48 20.39 11.69
CA LEU A 230 -32.25 20.66 10.46
C LEU A 230 -31.88 19.69 9.34
N LEU A 231 -30.59 19.43 9.14
CA LEU A 231 -30.13 18.47 8.14
C LEU A 231 -30.64 17.05 8.46
N ARG A 232 -30.66 16.64 9.73
CA ARG A 232 -31.26 15.37 10.14
C ARG A 232 -32.77 15.32 9.90
N GLN A 233 -33.48 16.41 10.15
CA GLN A 233 -34.92 16.52 9.87
C GLN A 233 -35.22 16.43 8.37
N ALA A 234 -34.34 16.96 7.53
CA ALA A 234 -34.42 16.84 6.07
C ALA A 234 -34.03 15.44 5.53
N GLY A 235 -33.82 14.45 6.40
CA GLY A 235 -33.43 13.09 6.01
C GLY A 235 -31.95 12.93 5.63
N LEU A 236 -31.14 13.97 5.81
CA LEU A 236 -29.69 13.89 5.61
C LEU A 236 -29.01 13.29 6.85
N SER A 237 -27.77 12.85 6.67
CA SER A 237 -26.98 12.24 7.74
C SER A 237 -25.70 13.03 8.04
N PRO A 238 -25.81 14.26 8.57
CA PRO A 238 -24.66 15.10 8.89
C PRO A 238 -23.77 14.47 9.98
N CYS A 239 -22.49 14.82 9.98
CA CYS A 239 -21.54 14.44 11.03
C CYS A 239 -20.99 15.68 11.74
N TRP A 240 -20.77 15.55 13.04
CA TRP A 240 -20.24 16.62 13.87
C TRP A 240 -18.74 16.44 14.11
N ILE A 241 -17.94 17.47 13.77
CA ILE A 241 -16.49 17.49 14.03
C ILE A 241 -16.19 18.63 14.99
N ASN A 242 -15.69 18.33 16.19
CA ASN A 242 -15.34 19.35 17.18
C ASN A 242 -13.82 19.59 17.24
N PRO A 243 -13.30 20.75 16.78
CA PRO A 243 -11.87 21.03 16.78
C PRO A 243 -11.29 21.39 18.16
N ARG A 244 -12.12 21.59 19.21
CA ARG A 244 -11.66 22.08 20.53
C ARG A 244 -11.14 21.03 21.52
N ARG A 245 -10.95 19.78 21.10
CA ARG A 245 -10.17 18.78 21.85
C ARG A 245 -9.07 18.26 20.94
N GLY A 246 -7.82 18.41 21.38
CA GLY A 246 -6.64 17.99 20.63
C GLY A 246 -6.80 16.58 20.05
N ARG A 247 -6.50 16.45 18.76
CA ARG A 247 -6.33 15.21 18.00
C ARG A 247 -7.49 14.21 18.09
N ARG A 248 -8.39 14.24 17.10
CA ARG A 248 -8.82 13.06 16.31
C ARG A 248 -9.66 13.54 15.13
N ARG A 249 -9.13 13.31 13.92
CA ARG A 249 -9.82 13.52 12.65
C ARG A 249 -10.90 12.45 12.50
N ALA A 250 -12.12 12.87 12.24
CA ALA A 250 -13.12 12.08 11.55
C ALA A 250 -13.91 13.05 10.69
N ALA A 251 -13.63 13.06 9.39
CA ALA A 251 -14.46 13.74 8.39
C ALA A 251 -15.40 12.70 7.76
N VAL A 252 -16.62 13.14 7.51
CA VAL A 252 -17.78 12.44 6.91
C VAL A 252 -18.43 13.50 6.03
N SER A 253 -19.09 13.17 4.93
CA SER A 253 -19.66 11.96 4.27
C SER A 253 -19.16 11.63 2.83
#